data_AF-A0A178HKS1-F1
#
_entry.id   AF-A0A178HKS1-F1
#
_cell.length_a   1.000
_cell.length_b   1.000
_cell.length_c   1.000
_cell.angle_alpha   90.00
_cell.angle_beta   90.00
_cell.angle_gamma   90.00
#
_symmetry.space_group_name_H-M   'P 1'
#
loop_
_entity.id
_entity.type
_entity.pdbx_description
1 polymer ?
#
loop_
_entity_poly.entity_id
_entity_poly.type
_entity_poly.pdbx_seq_one_letter_code
_entity_poly.pdbx_strand_id
1 'polypeptide(L)'
;MALLLGVANSVLALTLAEAEAVVGVVEKLAQETGEGMVLDAADIYYDYDSLGASLIPAAGFDRESWAVAYEAVGRGYMATIPEDQFNATFDEPLARLAASGLPEDQMAMMREHVDGLIAEARQARQEGMAYADVVRPLEDRLYVLFYGEFEE
;
A
#
# COMPACT_ATOMS: atom_id res chain seq x y z
N MET A 1 37.79 25.05 14.28
CA MET A 1 36.98 24.36 13.27
C MET A 1 36.05 23.42 14.00
N ALA A 2 34.78 23.78 14.16
CA ALA A 2 33.79 22.95 14.83
C ALA A 2 33.12 22.05 13.79
N LEU A 3 33.32 20.73 13.90
CA LEU A 3 32.53 19.74 13.16
C LEU A 3 31.16 19.68 13.84
N LEU A 4 30.14 20.23 13.18
CA LEU A 4 28.75 19.91 13.48
C LEU A 4 28.45 18.54 12.89
N LEU A 5 28.42 17.52 13.75
CA LEU A 5 27.80 16.22 13.47
C LEU A 5 26.31 16.48 13.24
N GLY A 6 25.93 16.66 11.97
CA GLY A 6 24.54 16.61 11.56
C GLY A 6 24.02 15.21 11.85
N VAL A 7 23.08 15.12 12.79
CA VAL A 7 22.35 13.91 13.13
C VAL A 7 21.74 13.39 11.83
N ALA A 8 22.20 12.23 11.37
CA ALA A 8 21.51 11.52 10.31
C ALA A 8 20.14 11.18 10.89
N ASN A 9 19.09 11.85 10.39
CA ASN A 9 17.73 11.31 10.49
C ASN A 9 17.79 9.96 9.80
N SER A 10 18.03 8.92 10.59
CA SER A 10 17.84 7.56 10.12
C SER A 10 16.35 7.50 9.85
N VAL A 11 15.98 7.53 8.57
CA VAL A 11 14.70 6.96 8.13
C VAL A 11 14.63 5.61 8.84
N LEU A 12 13.76 5.50 9.85
CA LEU A 12 13.59 4.26 10.58
C LEU A 12 13.12 3.25 9.54
N ALA A 13 14.03 2.35 9.16
CA ALA A 13 13.70 1.30 8.23
C ALA A 13 12.63 0.43 8.88
N LEU A 14 11.53 0.20 8.18
CA LEU A 14 10.44 -0.67 8.62
C LEU A 14 11.01 -1.97 9.20
N THR A 15 10.66 -2.28 10.43
CA THR A 15 11.03 -3.55 11.07
C THR A 15 9.97 -4.61 10.78
N LEU A 16 10.34 -5.89 10.88
CA LEU A 16 9.37 -6.99 10.75
C LEU A 16 8.25 -6.88 11.80
N ALA A 17 8.57 -6.46 13.03
CA ALA A 17 7.59 -6.29 14.08
C ALA A 17 6.57 -5.18 13.77
N GLU A 18 7.03 -4.05 13.20
CA GLU A 18 6.13 -2.99 12.73
C GLU A 18 5.27 -3.46 11.57
N ALA A 19 5.84 -4.20 10.62
CA ALA A 19 5.10 -4.79 9.50
C ALA A 19 4.03 -5.78 9.99
N GLU A 20 4.37 -6.67 10.93
CA GLU A 20 3.43 -7.60 11.57
C GLU A 20 2.31 -6.88 12.32
N ALA A 21 2.65 -5.79 13.01
CA ALA A 21 1.69 -4.96 13.73
C ALA A 21 0.71 -4.28 12.77
N VAL A 22 1.21 -3.68 11.68
CA VAL A 22 0.36 -3.11 10.62
C VAL A 22 -0.58 -4.17 10.05
N VAL A 23 -0.07 -5.31 9.60
CA VAL A 23 -0.89 -6.38 9.01
C VAL A 23 -1.94 -6.87 10.02
N GLY A 24 -1.56 -7.08 11.29
CA GLY A 24 -2.50 -7.52 12.32
C GLY A 24 -3.57 -6.50 12.69
N VAL A 25 -3.30 -5.21 12.55
CA VAL A 25 -4.31 -4.16 12.70
C VAL A 25 -5.26 -4.15 11.51
N VAL A 26 -4.73 -4.15 10.27
CA VAL A 26 -5.58 -4.12 9.06
C VAL A 26 -6.44 -5.37 8.97
N GLU A 27 -5.96 -6.55 9.35
CA GLU A 27 -6.77 -7.78 9.40
C GLU A 27 -7.99 -7.65 10.32
N LYS A 28 -7.84 -6.99 11.48
CA LYS A 28 -8.96 -6.75 12.40
C LYS A 28 -9.92 -5.71 11.86
N LEU A 29 -9.40 -4.61 11.31
CA LEU A 29 -10.23 -3.58 10.71
C LEU A 29 -11.00 -4.14 9.50
N ALA A 30 -10.36 -4.96 8.66
CA ALA A 30 -11.01 -5.61 7.52
C ALA A 30 -12.15 -6.55 7.93
N GLN A 31 -12.06 -7.21 9.10
CA GLN A 31 -13.16 -8.00 9.65
C GLN A 31 -14.34 -7.15 10.11
N GLU A 32 -14.11 -5.89 10.47
CA GLU A 32 -15.15 -4.97 10.92
C GLU A 32 -15.76 -4.16 9.77
N THR A 33 -14.95 -3.84 8.75
CA THR A 33 -15.34 -2.95 7.64
C THR A 33 -15.66 -3.68 6.34
N GLY A 34 -15.22 -4.93 6.18
CA GLY A 34 -15.25 -5.63 4.89
C GLY A 34 -14.20 -5.10 3.89
N GLU A 35 -13.30 -4.21 4.32
CA GLU A 35 -12.32 -3.56 3.44
C GLU A 35 -10.88 -3.92 3.82
N GLY A 36 -10.20 -4.59 2.89
CA GLY A 36 -8.78 -4.90 2.97
C GLY A 36 -7.87 -3.71 2.63
N MET A 37 -6.56 -3.97 2.57
CA MET A 37 -5.53 -2.94 2.40
C MET A 37 -5.60 -2.26 1.03
N VAL A 38 -5.57 -0.92 1.04
CA VAL A 38 -5.46 -0.06 -0.16
C VAL A 38 -4.33 0.95 0.05
N LEU A 39 -3.49 1.20 -0.95
CA LEU A 39 -2.46 2.25 -0.85
C LEU A 39 -3.08 3.63 -0.63
N ASP A 40 -2.32 4.52 0.00
CA ASP A 40 -2.70 5.90 0.33
C ASP A 40 -3.94 6.02 1.23
N ALA A 41 -4.40 4.92 1.83
CA ALA A 41 -5.55 4.87 2.74
C ALA A 41 -5.18 4.94 4.22
N ALA A 42 -3.90 5.14 4.56
CA ALA A 42 -3.45 5.08 5.95
C ALA A 42 -4.20 6.06 6.87
N ASP A 43 -4.42 7.30 6.42
CA ASP A 43 -5.15 8.31 7.19
C ASP A 43 -6.62 7.95 7.41
N ILE A 44 -7.25 7.28 6.44
CA ILE A 44 -8.63 6.80 6.54
C ILE A 44 -8.74 5.75 7.64
N TYR A 45 -7.81 4.78 7.65
CA TYR A 45 -7.76 3.77 8.71
C TYR A 45 -7.51 4.40 10.09
N TYR A 46 -6.64 5.40 10.19
CA TYR A 46 -6.38 6.09 11.45
C TYR A 46 -7.63 6.83 11.96
N ASP A 47 -8.33 7.53 11.08
CA ASP A 47 -9.57 8.23 11.41
C ASP A 47 -10.66 7.25 11.87
N TYR A 48 -10.85 6.15 11.14
CA TYR A 48 -11.82 5.13 11.49
C TYR A 48 -11.50 4.46 12.84
N ASP A 49 -10.26 4.02 13.04
CA ASP A 49 -9.82 3.36 14.27
C ASP A 49 -9.98 4.26 15.51
N SER A 50 -9.82 5.58 15.34
CA SER A 50 -10.01 6.57 16.41
C SER A 50 -11.46 6.66 16.93
N LEU A 51 -12.43 6.19 16.14
CA LEU A 51 -13.84 6.10 16.52
C LEU A 51 -14.19 4.76 17.19
N GLY A 52 -13.31 3.77 17.08
CA GLY A 52 -13.51 2.41 17.51
C GLY A 52 -12.55 1.96 18.62
N ALA A 53 -11.92 0.81 18.40
CA ALA A 53 -11.11 0.13 19.41
C ALA A 53 -9.71 0.75 19.62
N SER A 54 -9.32 1.76 18.85
CA SER A 54 -8.00 2.39 18.93
C SER A 54 -6.84 1.39 18.80
N LEU A 55 -6.97 0.44 17.87
CA LEU A 55 -6.00 -0.61 17.57
C LEU A 55 -4.66 -0.04 17.10
N ILE A 56 -4.66 1.05 16.33
CA ILE A 56 -3.45 1.68 15.80
C ILE A 56 -2.62 2.31 16.94
N PRO A 57 -3.18 3.17 17.81
CA PRO A 57 -2.48 3.63 19.02
C PRO A 57 -2.08 2.49 19.96
N ALA A 58 -2.92 1.46 20.12
CA ALA A 58 -2.61 0.32 20.98
C ALA A 58 -1.42 -0.51 20.46
N ALA A 59 -1.19 -0.53 19.15
CA ALA A 59 -0.02 -1.12 18.51
C ALA A 59 1.24 -0.24 18.63
N GLY A 60 1.13 0.97 19.19
CA GLY A 60 2.25 1.86 19.46
C GLY A 60 2.50 2.91 18.37
N PHE A 61 1.62 3.02 17.38
CA PHE A 61 1.72 4.02 16.33
C PHE A 61 0.97 5.31 16.70
N ASP A 62 1.58 6.45 16.40
CA ASP A 62 0.84 7.69 16.17
C ASP A 62 0.46 7.81 14.68
N ARG A 63 -0.23 8.88 14.29
CA ARG A 63 -0.69 9.06 12.89
C ARG A 63 0.46 9.05 11.89
N GLU A 64 1.55 9.75 12.19
CA GLU A 64 2.67 9.90 11.27
C GLU A 64 3.41 8.57 11.09
N SER A 65 3.75 7.91 12.20
CA SER A 65 4.40 6.60 12.18
C SER A 65 3.51 5.51 11.58
N TRP A 66 2.19 5.57 11.80
CA TRP A 66 1.22 4.70 11.14
C TRP A 66 1.25 4.88 9.64
N ALA A 67 1.14 6.12 9.13
CA ALA A 67 1.13 6.39 7.70
C ALA A 67 2.41 5.89 7.03
N VAL A 68 3.58 6.16 7.64
CA VAL A 68 4.87 5.69 7.12
C VAL A 68 4.95 4.16 7.10
N ALA A 69 4.57 3.49 8.20
CA ALA A 69 4.65 2.04 8.29
C ALA A 69 3.65 1.34 7.34
N TYR A 70 2.43 1.86 7.27
CA TYR A 70 1.37 1.37 6.38
C TYR A 70 1.79 1.44 4.91
N GLU A 71 2.28 2.60 4.46
CA GLU A 71 2.76 2.78 3.09
C GLU A 71 3.97 1.88 2.79
N ALA A 72 4.91 1.77 3.72
CA ALA A 72 6.07 0.91 3.56
C ALA A 72 5.67 -0.57 3.41
N VAL A 73 4.67 -1.03 4.17
CA VAL A 73 4.12 -2.40 4.06
C VAL A 73 3.44 -2.60 2.70
N GLY A 74 2.56 -1.69 2.28
CA GLY A 74 1.82 -1.82 1.03
C GLY A 74 2.75 -1.81 -0.18
N ARG A 75 3.66 -0.84 -0.24
CA ARG A 75 4.67 -0.72 -1.30
C ARG A 75 5.65 -1.90 -1.27
N GLY A 76 6.06 -2.32 -0.08
CA GLY A 76 6.90 -3.50 0.12
C GLY A 76 6.28 -4.76 -0.44
N TYR A 77 4.98 -4.97 -0.21
CA TYR A 77 4.22 -6.07 -0.81
C TYR A 77 4.15 -5.95 -2.32
N MET A 78 3.82 -4.76 -2.85
CA MET A 78 3.84 -4.56 -4.30
C MET A 78 5.18 -4.93 -4.90
N ALA A 79 6.30 -4.69 -4.22
CA ALA A 79 7.65 -5.01 -4.65
C ALA A 79 7.99 -6.51 -4.64
N THR A 80 7.30 -7.33 -3.85
CA THR A 80 7.54 -8.77 -3.82
C THR A 80 6.94 -9.51 -5.01
N ILE A 81 5.88 -8.96 -5.62
CA ILE A 81 5.23 -9.52 -6.81
C ILE A 81 6.27 -9.63 -7.95
N PRO A 82 6.36 -10.73 -8.71
CA PRO A 82 7.22 -10.77 -9.90
C PRO A 82 6.87 -9.68 -10.92
N GLU A 83 7.86 -9.10 -11.61
CA GLU A 83 7.63 -7.95 -12.51
C GLU A 83 6.64 -8.25 -13.65
N ASP A 84 6.70 -9.46 -14.20
CA ASP A 84 5.76 -9.94 -15.22
C ASP A 84 4.33 -10.02 -14.67
N GLN A 85 4.15 -10.56 -13.46
CA GLN A 85 2.85 -10.62 -12.79
C GLN A 85 2.32 -9.23 -12.42
N PHE A 86 3.19 -8.35 -11.94
CA PHE A 86 2.83 -6.97 -11.61
C PHE A 86 2.32 -6.22 -12.84
N ASN A 87 3.02 -6.34 -13.98
CA ASN A 87 2.59 -5.71 -15.22
C ASN A 87 1.29 -6.32 -15.76
N ALA A 88 1.10 -7.63 -15.61
CA ALA A 88 -0.11 -8.32 -16.07
C ALA A 88 -1.40 -7.85 -15.37
N THR A 89 -1.30 -7.29 -14.14
CA THR A 89 -2.44 -6.70 -13.41
C THR A 89 -3.13 -5.59 -14.19
N PHE A 90 -2.42 -4.89 -15.09
CA PHE A 90 -2.97 -3.79 -15.87
C PHE A 90 -3.62 -4.23 -17.19
N ASP A 91 -3.34 -5.45 -17.67
CA ASP A 91 -3.75 -5.90 -19.00
C ASP A 91 -5.27 -5.94 -19.16
N GLU A 92 -5.99 -6.48 -18.18
CA GLU A 92 -7.45 -6.57 -18.24
C GLU A 92 -8.13 -5.18 -18.18
N PRO A 93 -7.82 -4.29 -17.21
CA PRO A 93 -8.34 -2.93 -17.23
C PRO A 93 -8.09 -2.19 -18.55
N LEU A 94 -6.88 -2.31 -19.11
CA LEU A 94 -6.54 -1.70 -20.40
C LEU A 94 -7.34 -2.29 -21.56
N ALA A 95 -7.53 -3.61 -21.59
CA ALA A 95 -8.35 -4.29 -22.60
C ALA A 95 -9.83 -3.87 -22.51
N ARG A 96 -10.38 -3.75 -21.29
CA ARG A 96 -11.74 -3.25 -21.06
C ARG A 96 -11.88 -1.80 -21.50
N LEU A 97 -10.91 -0.94 -21.21
CA LEU A 97 -10.90 0.44 -21.70
C LEU A 97 -10.89 0.47 -23.23
N ALA A 98 -10.03 -0.31 -23.88
CA ALA A 98 -9.96 -0.37 -25.34
C ALA A 98 -11.27 -0.86 -25.98
N ALA A 99 -12.01 -1.75 -25.30
CA ALA A 99 -13.29 -2.29 -25.75
C ALA A 99 -14.52 -1.43 -25.39
N SER A 100 -14.35 -0.33 -24.64
CA SER A 100 -15.45 0.47 -24.07
C SER A 100 -16.34 1.20 -25.09
N GLY A 101 -15.89 1.32 -26.35
CA GLY A 101 -16.64 2.04 -27.39
C GLY A 101 -16.70 3.56 -27.18
N LEU A 102 -15.85 4.13 -26.30
CA LEU A 102 -15.78 5.57 -26.07
C LEU A 102 -15.38 6.34 -27.34
N PRO A 103 -15.88 7.57 -27.51
CA PRO A 103 -15.37 8.52 -28.50
C PRO A 103 -13.85 8.71 -28.41
N GLU A 104 -13.20 9.03 -29.53
CA GLU A 104 -11.73 9.07 -29.61
C GLU A 104 -11.08 10.07 -28.63
N ASP A 105 -11.70 11.24 -28.45
CA ASP A 105 -11.26 12.27 -27.50
C ASP A 105 -11.37 11.81 -26.05
N GLN A 106 -12.47 11.13 -25.68
CA GLN A 106 -12.66 10.56 -24.36
C GLN A 106 -11.73 9.37 -24.12
N MET A 107 -11.52 8.53 -25.13
CA MET A 107 -10.58 7.42 -25.08
C MET A 107 -9.15 7.91 -24.82
N ALA A 108 -8.73 8.98 -25.50
CA ALA A 108 -7.40 9.56 -25.31
C ALA A 108 -7.22 10.08 -23.87
N MET A 109 -8.23 10.79 -23.34
CA MET A 109 -8.20 11.32 -21.98
C MET A 109 -8.16 10.21 -20.92
N MET A 110 -8.95 9.14 -21.10
CA MET A 110 -8.95 7.98 -20.21
C MET A 110 -7.63 7.22 -20.27
N ARG A 111 -7.02 7.10 -21.46
CA ARG A 111 -5.69 6.45 -21.60
C ARG A 111 -4.61 7.23 -20.87
N GLU A 112 -4.58 8.56 -21.04
CA GLU A 112 -3.61 9.40 -20.31
C GLU A 112 -3.77 9.25 -18.79
N HIS A 113 -5.00 9.21 -18.30
CA HIS A 113 -5.25 8.99 -16.87
C HIS A 113 -4.76 7.61 -16.40
N VAL A 114 -5.08 6.54 -17.14
CA VAL A 114 -4.64 5.17 -16.80
C VAL A 114 -3.11 5.04 -16.87
N ASP A 115 -2.46 5.64 -17.86
CA ASP A 115 -1.00 5.67 -17.96
C ASP A 115 -0.37 6.34 -16.74
N GLY A 116 -1.00 7.40 -16.21
CA GLY A 116 -0.63 8.04 -14.94
C GLY A 116 -0.71 7.08 -13.75
N LEU A 117 -1.84 6.38 -13.59
CA LEU A 117 -2.02 5.40 -12.50
C LEU A 117 -1.02 4.24 -12.59
N ILE A 118 -0.71 3.77 -13.80
CA ILE A 118 0.31 2.72 -14.01
C ILE A 118 1.70 3.25 -13.63
N ALA A 119 2.02 4.50 -13.95
CA ALA A 119 3.29 5.12 -13.57
C ALA A 119 3.40 5.27 -12.04
N GLU A 120 2.33 5.71 -11.38
CA GLU A 120 2.25 5.79 -9.91
C GLU A 120 2.44 4.42 -9.25
N ALA A 121 1.74 3.39 -9.75
CA ALA A 121 1.88 2.03 -9.23
C ALA A 121 3.32 1.48 -9.41
N ARG A 122 3.96 1.76 -10.57
CA ARG A 122 5.36 1.39 -10.81
C ARG A 122 6.32 2.12 -9.88
N GLN A 123 6.08 3.40 -9.62
CA GLN A 123 6.87 4.18 -8.68
C GLN A 123 6.72 3.63 -7.25
N ALA A 124 5.48 3.38 -6.80
CA ALA A 124 5.19 2.79 -5.50
C ALA A 124 5.91 1.44 -5.33
N ARG A 125 5.86 0.57 -6.34
CA ARG A 125 6.61 -0.68 -6.38
C ARG A 125 8.13 -0.46 -6.27
N GLN A 126 8.67 0.52 -7.01
CA GLN A 126 10.10 0.81 -6.99
C GLN A 126 10.57 1.29 -5.61
N GLU A 127 9.81 2.20 -4.99
CA GLU A 127 10.05 2.68 -3.62
C GLU A 127 9.95 1.52 -2.61
N GLY A 128 9.01 0.60 -2.84
CA GLY A 128 8.79 -0.62 -2.06
C GLY A 128 9.96 -1.60 -2.03
N MET A 129 10.90 -1.52 -2.97
CA MET A 129 12.06 -2.42 -3.00
C MET A 129 12.89 -2.36 -1.72
N ALA A 130 12.89 -1.21 -1.03
CA ALA A 130 13.58 -1.04 0.26
C ALA A 130 12.95 -1.86 1.40
N TYR A 131 11.69 -2.28 1.25
CA TYR A 131 10.90 -2.96 2.28
C TYR A 131 10.57 -4.42 1.93
N ALA A 132 10.80 -4.84 0.69
CA ALA A 132 10.41 -6.14 0.17
C ALA A 132 10.91 -7.32 1.03
N ASP A 133 12.17 -7.28 1.51
CA ASP A 133 12.72 -8.36 2.34
C ASP A 133 12.07 -8.44 3.73
N VAL A 134 11.65 -7.31 4.29
CA VAL A 134 10.95 -7.24 5.59
C VAL A 134 9.53 -7.77 5.46
N VAL A 135 8.88 -7.48 4.34
CA VAL A 135 7.48 -7.82 4.09
C VAL A 135 7.30 -9.24 3.54
N ARG A 136 8.32 -9.81 2.88
CA ARG A 136 8.29 -11.17 2.29
C ARG A 136 7.69 -12.27 3.20
N PRO A 137 8.03 -12.36 4.50
CA PRO A 137 7.42 -13.35 5.39
C PRO A 137 5.91 -13.22 5.58
N LEU A 138 5.32 -12.08 5.21
CA LEU A 138 3.91 -11.73 5.39
C LEU A 138 3.12 -11.80 4.08
N GLU A 139 3.74 -12.20 2.96
CA GLU A 139 3.14 -12.20 1.61
C GLU A 139 1.77 -12.89 1.55
N ASP A 140 1.63 -14.06 2.16
CA ASP A 140 0.36 -14.81 2.15
C ASP A 140 -0.77 -14.04 2.85
N ARG A 141 -0.46 -13.35 3.96
CA ARG A 141 -1.43 -12.54 4.71
C ARG A 141 -1.80 -11.29 3.93
N LEU A 142 -0.80 -10.65 3.33
CA LEU A 142 -0.99 -9.45 2.52
C LEU A 142 -1.75 -9.73 1.24
N TYR A 143 -1.54 -10.90 0.61
CA TYR A 143 -2.35 -11.32 -0.54
C TYR A 143 -3.84 -11.33 -0.21
N VAL A 144 -4.21 -11.86 0.97
CA VAL A 144 -5.60 -11.81 1.43
C VAL A 144 -6.04 -10.37 1.67
N LEU A 145 -5.21 -9.51 2.28
CA LEU A 145 -5.58 -8.11 2.49
C LEU A 145 -5.77 -7.31 1.20
N PHE A 146 -5.05 -7.59 0.12
CA PHE A 146 -5.20 -6.87 -1.14
C PHE A 146 -6.26 -7.47 -2.08
N TYR A 147 -6.51 -8.77 -2.00
CA TYR A 147 -7.33 -9.49 -2.99
C TYR A 147 -8.40 -10.41 -2.41
N GLY A 148 -8.47 -10.54 -1.09
CA GLY A 148 -9.45 -11.37 -0.40
C GLY A 148 -10.84 -10.74 -0.37
N GLU A 149 -11.85 -11.60 -0.27
CA GLU A 149 -13.22 -11.21 0.04
C GLU A 149 -13.40 -11.21 1.55
N PHE A 150 -13.69 -10.05 2.13
CA PHE A 150 -14.01 -9.88 3.54
C PHE A 150 -15.54 -9.81 3.64
N GLU A 151 -16.17 -10.96 3.89
CA GLU A 151 -17.63 -11.04 4.05
C GLU A 151 -18.10 -10.20 5.25
N GLU A 152 -19.26 -9.52 5.11
CA GLU A 152 -20.01 -8.85 6.20
C GLU A 152 -20.56 -9.83 7.25
#